data_AF-A0A7C7K841-F1
#
_entry.id   AF-A0A7C7K841-F1
#
_cell.length_a   1.000
_cell.length_b   1.000
_cell.length_c   1.000
_cell.angle_alpha   90.00
_cell.angle_beta   90.00
_cell.angle_gamma   90.00
#
_symmetry.space_group_name_H-M   'P 1'
#
loop_
_entity.id
_entity.type
_entity.pdbx_description
1 polymer ?
#
loop_
_entity_poly.entity_id
_entity_poly.type
_entity_poly.pdbx_seq_one_letter_code
_entity_poly.pdbx_strand_id
1 'polypeptide(L)'
;MYRRHFFLLVVLSLCFFIFLSWLIPSSSWLLAVWVMLTGLGIYDLRCRHNVLNNYPVIGHLRYLLEFIRPELRQYFFESESSGRPFNREQREIINKRADGVSDAMPFGSVNDIEHAGYDLSYHSLSPKQVDDSYRCVTIGGPQCGQPYHSSRFNISSMSFGAISGKAIQALNLGAKQGGFAQVTGEGGISPYHQQHGGDLVWQIGTGYFGCRTQNGGFSAAKFEHSARSDQVKMIELKLSQGAKPAHGGLLPASKITEEIAKTRDVPMGEDCLSPPAHKTFSTPEGLLQFIQQL
;
A
#
# COMPACT_ATOMS: atom_id res chain seq x y z
N MET A 1 -14.09 -55.10 0.04
CA MET A 1 -15.09 -54.75 -1.00
C MET A 1 -14.44 -54.44 -2.33
N TYR A 2 -13.48 -53.50 -2.38
CA TYR A 2 -12.87 -53.00 -3.62
C TYR A 2 -12.05 -54.02 -4.45
N ARG A 3 -11.43 -55.02 -3.82
CA ARG A 3 -10.70 -56.08 -4.55
C ARG A 3 -11.60 -56.90 -5.49
N ARG A 4 -12.82 -57.22 -5.07
CA ARG A 4 -13.78 -57.96 -5.92
C ARG A 4 -14.22 -57.09 -7.10
N HIS A 5 -14.40 -55.80 -6.88
CA HIS A 5 -14.71 -54.84 -7.96
C HIS A 5 -13.56 -54.68 -8.94
N PHE A 6 -12.30 -54.67 -8.49
CA PHE A 6 -11.13 -54.63 -9.37
C PHE A 6 -11.10 -55.83 -10.32
N PHE A 7 -11.22 -57.06 -9.81
CA PHE A 7 -11.22 -58.25 -10.66
C PHE A 7 -12.41 -58.30 -11.63
N LEU A 8 -13.60 -57.87 -11.19
CA LEU A 8 -14.77 -57.74 -12.07
C LEU A 8 -14.53 -56.72 -13.20
N LEU A 9 -13.95 -55.56 -12.90
CA LEU A 9 -13.61 -54.53 -13.89
C LEU A 9 -12.53 -54.99 -14.85
N VAL A 10 -11.53 -55.74 -14.39
CA VAL A 10 -10.49 -56.34 -15.24
C VAL A 10 -11.13 -57.30 -16.27
N VAL A 11 -12.04 -58.18 -15.84
CA VAL A 11 -12.71 -59.12 -16.76
C VAL A 11 -13.61 -58.38 -17.76
N LEU A 12 -14.42 -57.42 -17.29
CA LEU A 12 -15.31 -56.65 -18.16
C LEU A 12 -14.52 -55.80 -19.18
N SER A 13 -13.44 -55.15 -18.75
CA SER A 13 -12.58 -54.36 -19.64
C SER A 13 -11.82 -55.23 -20.64
N LEU A 14 -11.39 -56.44 -20.26
CA LEU A 14 -10.79 -57.39 -21.20
C LEU A 14 -11.77 -57.77 -22.32
N CYS A 15 -12.99 -58.16 -21.97
CA CYS A 15 -14.03 -58.48 -22.96
C CYS A 15 -14.31 -57.29 -23.89
N PHE A 16 -14.36 -56.09 -23.33
CA PHE A 16 -14.54 -54.85 -24.10
C PHE A 16 -13.38 -54.59 -25.08
N PHE A 17 -12.13 -54.70 -24.65
CA PHE A 17 -10.97 -54.46 -25.53
C PHE A 17 -10.78 -55.55 -26.59
N ILE A 18 -11.12 -56.81 -26.29
CA ILE A 18 -11.15 -57.89 -27.28
C ILE A 18 -12.23 -57.61 -28.34
N PHE A 19 -13.43 -57.22 -27.92
CA PHE A 19 -14.52 -56.86 -28.82
C PHE A 19 -14.18 -55.63 -29.68
N LEU A 20 -13.56 -54.60 -29.08
CA LEU A 20 -13.10 -53.41 -29.79
C LEU A 20 -12.01 -53.74 -30.81
N SER A 21 -11.06 -54.60 -30.46
CA SER A 21 -10.01 -55.05 -31.37
C SER A 21 -10.55 -55.90 -32.53
N TRP A 22 -11.70 -56.57 -32.33
CA TRP A 22 -12.39 -57.29 -33.41
C TRP A 22 -13.10 -56.34 -34.39
N LEU A 23 -13.73 -55.28 -33.88
CA LEU A 23 -14.36 -54.25 -34.70
C LEU A 23 -13.36 -53.36 -35.45
N ILE A 24 -12.25 -53.01 -34.78
CA ILE A 24 -11.24 -52.09 -35.29
C ILE A 24 -9.86 -52.72 -35.05
N PRO A 25 -9.29 -53.46 -36.02
CA PRO A 25 -8.02 -54.17 -35.85
C PRO A 25 -6.83 -53.26 -35.51
N SER A 26 -6.88 -52.00 -35.94
CA SER A 26 -5.88 -50.97 -35.63
C SER A 26 -5.84 -50.56 -34.15
N SER A 27 -6.83 -50.97 -33.34
CA SER A 27 -6.90 -50.70 -31.90
C SER A 27 -6.22 -51.76 -31.02
N SER A 28 -5.66 -52.82 -31.63
CA SER A 28 -5.02 -53.95 -30.93
C SER A 28 -3.89 -53.56 -29.97
N TRP A 29 -3.20 -52.44 -30.20
CA TRP A 29 -2.18 -51.91 -29.27
C TRP A 29 -2.75 -51.55 -27.89
N LEU A 30 -4.05 -51.25 -27.77
CA LEU A 30 -4.72 -50.99 -26.49
C LEU A 30 -4.73 -52.21 -25.57
N LEU A 31 -4.68 -53.43 -26.13
CA LEU A 31 -4.56 -54.66 -25.33
C LEU A 31 -3.21 -54.72 -24.61
N ALA A 32 -2.13 -54.27 -25.24
CA ALA A 32 -0.82 -54.19 -24.59
C ALA A 32 -0.83 -53.21 -23.41
N VAL A 33 -1.47 -52.04 -23.59
CA VAL A 33 -1.68 -51.06 -22.52
C VAL A 33 -2.53 -51.65 -21.38
N TRP A 34 -3.61 -52.37 -21.73
CA TRP A 34 -4.46 -53.05 -20.76
C TRP A 34 -3.71 -54.09 -19.93
N VAL A 35 -2.86 -54.91 -20.56
CA VAL A 35 -2.02 -55.91 -19.87
C VAL A 35 -1.09 -55.21 -18.88
N MET A 36 -0.44 -54.13 -19.29
CA MET A 36 0.46 -53.35 -18.44
C MET A 36 -0.28 -52.77 -17.21
N LEU A 37 -1.44 -52.15 -17.41
CA LEU A 37 -2.25 -51.59 -16.33
C LEU A 37 -2.79 -52.67 -15.38
N THR A 38 -3.18 -53.82 -15.92
CA THR A 38 -3.62 -54.96 -15.10
C THR A 38 -2.47 -55.52 -14.27
N GLY A 39 -1.28 -55.65 -14.85
CA GLY A 39 -0.06 -56.04 -14.14
C GLY A 39 0.29 -55.05 -13.00
N LEU A 40 0.22 -53.75 -13.28
CA LEU A 40 0.38 -52.70 -12.28
C LEU A 40 -0.66 -52.81 -11.17
N GLY A 41 -1.93 -53.03 -11.50
CA GLY A 41 -2.99 -53.19 -10.51
C GLY A 41 -2.81 -54.44 -9.63
N ILE A 42 -2.32 -55.55 -10.18
CA ILE A 42 -1.98 -56.76 -9.40
C ILE A 42 -0.81 -56.49 -8.46
N TYR A 43 0.18 -55.71 -8.91
CA TYR A 43 1.29 -55.26 -8.08
C TYR A 43 0.79 -54.36 -6.93
N ASP A 44 -0.08 -53.38 -7.23
CA ASP A 44 -0.67 -52.45 -6.26
C ASP A 44 -1.45 -53.18 -5.16
N LEU A 45 -2.15 -54.27 -5.49
CA LEU A 45 -2.88 -55.11 -4.51
C LEU A 45 -1.96 -55.80 -3.48
N ARG A 46 -0.66 -55.90 -3.79
CA ARG A 46 0.37 -56.45 -2.91
C ARG A 46 1.18 -55.36 -2.20
N CYS A 47 1.00 -54.09 -2.56
CA CYS A 47 1.67 -52.98 -1.91
C CYS A 47 1.19 -52.77 -0.47
N ARG A 48 2.11 -52.30 0.38
CA ARG A 48 1.82 -51.93 1.78
C ARG A 48 1.06 -50.59 1.91
N HIS A 49 1.03 -49.78 0.86
CA HIS A 49 0.31 -48.51 0.85
C HIS A 49 -1.21 -48.76 0.78
N ASN A 50 -1.93 -48.32 1.81
CA ASN A 50 -3.37 -48.54 1.94
C ASN A 50 -4.19 -47.98 0.75
N VAL A 51 -3.75 -46.89 0.13
CA VAL A 51 -4.44 -46.28 -1.02
C VAL A 51 -4.31 -47.17 -2.27
N LEU A 52 -3.09 -47.55 -2.65
CA LEU A 52 -2.85 -48.42 -3.82
C LEU A 52 -3.49 -49.80 -3.66
N ASN A 53 -3.46 -50.34 -2.44
CA ASN A 53 -4.07 -51.63 -2.14
C ASN A 53 -5.61 -51.61 -2.25
N ASN A 54 -6.24 -50.48 -1.89
CA ASN A 54 -7.70 -50.33 -1.98
C ASN A 54 -8.18 -49.84 -3.36
N TYR A 55 -7.36 -49.07 -4.07
CA TYR A 55 -7.66 -48.49 -5.38
C TYR A 55 -6.49 -48.75 -6.36
N PRO A 56 -6.33 -49.99 -6.85
CA PRO A 56 -5.27 -50.33 -7.79
C PRO A 56 -5.36 -49.48 -9.06
N VAL A 57 -4.22 -49.11 -9.63
CA VAL A 57 -4.07 -48.23 -10.81
C VAL A 57 -4.52 -46.79 -10.54
N ILE A 58 -5.75 -46.55 -10.10
CA ILE A 58 -6.33 -45.21 -9.90
C ILE A 58 -5.65 -44.47 -8.73
N GLY A 59 -5.17 -45.18 -7.71
CA GLY A 59 -4.48 -44.57 -6.58
C GLY A 59 -3.22 -43.78 -6.96
N HIS A 60 -2.57 -44.13 -8.08
CA HIS A 60 -1.42 -43.38 -8.61
C HIS A 60 -1.80 -41.96 -9.05
N LEU A 61 -3.04 -41.74 -9.50
CA LEU A 61 -3.53 -40.39 -9.84
C LEU A 61 -3.54 -39.47 -8.62
N ARG A 62 -3.89 -39.99 -7.44
CA ARG A 62 -3.84 -39.21 -6.20
C ARG A 62 -2.42 -38.75 -5.91
N TYR A 63 -1.44 -39.64 -6.02
CA TYR A 63 -0.04 -39.30 -5.72
C TYR A 63 0.55 -38.34 -6.76
N LEU A 64 0.15 -38.47 -8.02
CA LEU A 64 0.48 -37.49 -9.06
C LEU A 64 -0.09 -36.11 -8.72
N LEU A 65 -1.37 -36.03 -8.34
CA LEU A 65 -1.99 -34.77 -7.94
C LEU A 65 -1.39 -34.22 -6.65
N GLU A 66 -0.99 -35.07 -5.71
CA GLU A 66 -0.33 -34.67 -4.46
C GLU A 66 1.08 -34.13 -4.73
N PHE A 67 1.79 -34.68 -5.72
CA PHE A 67 3.08 -34.18 -6.18
C PHE A 67 2.97 -32.81 -6.85
N ILE A 68 1.93 -32.58 -7.67
CA ILE A 68 1.69 -31.32 -8.40
C ILE A 68 0.97 -30.25 -7.53
N ARG A 69 0.42 -30.67 -6.39
CA ARG A 69 -0.37 -29.80 -5.50
C ARG A 69 0.38 -28.55 -5.02
N PRO A 70 1.67 -28.61 -4.60
CA PRO A 70 2.39 -27.43 -4.13
C PRO A 70 2.47 -26.33 -5.18
N GLU A 71 2.77 -26.69 -6.42
CA GLU A 71 2.93 -25.78 -7.56
C GLU A 71 1.57 -25.17 -7.92
N LEU A 72 0.53 -25.99 -8.04
CA LEU A 72 -0.81 -25.49 -8.30
C LEU A 72 -1.28 -24.53 -7.21
N ARG A 73 -0.99 -24.85 -5.94
CA ARG A 73 -1.31 -23.98 -4.81
C ARG A 73 -0.63 -22.63 -4.94
N GLN A 74 0.67 -22.62 -5.21
CA GLN A 74 1.47 -21.42 -5.32
C GLN A 74 1.02 -20.49 -6.46
N TYR A 75 0.64 -21.04 -7.62
CA TYR A 75 0.35 -20.24 -8.81
C TYR A 75 -1.13 -19.90 -8.99
N PHE A 76 -2.05 -20.79 -8.59
CA PHE A 76 -3.48 -20.63 -8.88
C PHE A 76 -4.35 -20.39 -7.65
N PHE A 77 -3.90 -20.76 -6.45
CA PHE A 77 -4.77 -20.77 -5.26
C PHE A 77 -4.31 -19.88 -4.10
N GLU A 78 -3.02 -19.56 -3.99
CA GLU A 78 -2.53 -18.59 -3.01
C GLU A 78 -3.01 -17.17 -3.38
N SER A 79 -3.64 -16.49 -2.42
CA SER A 79 -3.87 -15.04 -2.52
C SER A 79 -2.54 -14.28 -2.38
N GLU A 80 -2.53 -13.01 -2.81
CA GLU A 80 -1.34 -12.16 -2.78
C GLU A 80 -0.65 -12.10 -1.41
N SER A 81 -1.45 -12.06 -0.34
CA SER A 81 -0.98 -11.98 1.04
C SER A 81 -0.80 -13.34 1.72
N SER A 82 -1.27 -14.43 1.11
CA SER A 82 -1.13 -15.79 1.65
C SER A 82 0.13 -16.50 1.13
N GLY A 83 0.66 -17.42 1.93
CA GLY A 83 1.85 -18.21 1.56
C GLY A 83 2.92 -18.18 2.64
N ARG A 84 3.74 -19.23 2.71
CA ARG A 84 4.87 -19.34 3.65
C ARG A 84 6.08 -19.95 2.92
N PRO A 85 7.32 -19.52 3.25
CA PRO A 85 7.67 -18.44 4.18
C PRO A 85 7.41 -17.04 3.61
N PHE A 86 7.34 -16.90 2.27
CA PHE A 86 7.07 -15.63 1.60
C PHE A 86 5.79 -15.72 0.77
N ASN A 87 4.92 -14.71 0.90
CA ASN A 87 3.72 -14.59 0.09
C ASN A 87 4.06 -14.07 -1.31
N ARG A 88 3.06 -14.01 -2.20
CA ARG A 88 3.27 -13.59 -3.58
C ARG A 88 3.64 -12.12 -3.69
N GLU A 89 3.00 -11.26 -2.89
CA GLU A 89 3.31 -9.83 -2.83
C GLU A 89 4.79 -9.57 -2.54
N GLN A 90 5.36 -10.25 -1.55
CA GLN A 90 6.79 -10.16 -1.21
C GLN A 90 7.70 -10.60 -2.37
N ARG A 91 7.34 -11.68 -3.06
CA ARG A 91 8.10 -12.19 -4.22
C ARG A 91 8.03 -11.21 -5.40
N GLU A 92 6.85 -10.64 -5.65
CA GLU A 92 6.66 -9.63 -6.71
C GLU A 92 7.48 -8.37 -6.46
N ILE A 93 7.55 -7.89 -5.21
CA ILE A 93 8.40 -6.73 -4.85
C ILE A 93 9.88 -7.04 -5.14
N ILE A 94 10.36 -8.23 -4.76
CA ILE A 94 11.75 -8.64 -5.01
C ILE A 94 12.03 -8.68 -6.52
N ASN A 95 11.13 -9.28 -7.30
CA ASN A 95 11.29 -9.38 -8.75
C ASN A 95 11.29 -8.00 -9.41
N LYS A 96 10.35 -7.12 -9.05
CA LYS A 96 10.30 -5.74 -9.58
C LYS A 96 11.59 -4.97 -9.31
N ARG A 97 12.15 -5.13 -8.10
CA ARG A 97 13.44 -4.52 -7.74
C ARG A 97 14.60 -5.11 -8.53
N ALA A 98 14.61 -6.43 -8.72
CA ALA A 98 15.64 -7.10 -9.53
C ALA A 98 15.60 -6.65 -10.99
N ASP A 99 14.40 -6.44 -11.53
CA ASP A 99 14.17 -5.98 -12.90
C ASP A 99 14.39 -4.46 -13.08
N GLY A 100 14.67 -3.72 -12.00
CA GLY A 100 14.87 -2.27 -12.04
C GLY A 100 13.60 -1.46 -12.35
N VAL A 101 12.42 -2.07 -12.21
CA VAL A 101 11.13 -1.40 -12.41
C VAL A 101 10.58 -0.88 -11.08
N SER A 102 9.65 0.08 -11.14
CA SER A 102 9.08 0.69 -9.93
C SER A 102 8.41 -0.35 -9.04
N ASP A 103 8.81 -0.38 -7.77
CA ASP A 103 8.23 -1.20 -6.71
C ASP A 103 7.09 -0.46 -5.96
N ALA A 104 6.69 0.72 -6.44
CA ALA A 104 5.62 1.50 -5.85
C ALA A 104 4.27 0.80 -6.05
N MET A 105 3.62 0.43 -4.94
CA MET A 105 2.24 -0.04 -4.96
C MET A 105 1.28 1.12 -4.68
N PRO A 106 0.12 1.17 -5.38
CA PRO A 106 -0.90 2.17 -5.12
C PRO A 106 -1.45 2.06 -3.69
N PHE A 107 -1.86 3.20 -3.15
CA PHE A 107 -2.38 3.28 -1.79
C PHE A 107 -3.78 2.64 -1.73
N GLY A 108 -3.96 1.61 -0.90
CA GLY A 108 -5.23 0.92 -0.68
C GLY A 108 -5.06 -0.19 0.36
N SER A 109 -6.09 -0.46 1.16
CA SER A 109 -6.04 -1.59 2.09
C SER A 109 -6.25 -2.89 1.33
N VAL A 110 -5.21 -3.70 1.20
CA VAL A 110 -5.29 -5.11 0.78
C VAL A 110 -5.69 -6.03 1.93
N ASN A 111 -5.64 -5.52 3.17
CA ASN A 111 -6.05 -6.25 4.35
C ASN A 111 -7.58 -6.31 4.43
N ASP A 112 -8.08 -7.48 4.80
CA ASP A 112 -9.46 -7.68 5.20
C ASP A 112 -9.70 -7.00 6.55
N ILE A 113 -10.12 -5.74 6.49
CA ILE A 113 -10.41 -4.90 7.66
C ILE A 113 -11.68 -5.32 8.40
N GLU A 114 -12.46 -6.27 7.84
CA GLU A 114 -13.63 -6.84 8.51
C GLU A 114 -13.25 -8.08 9.35
N HIS A 115 -12.01 -8.56 9.25
CA HIS A 115 -11.54 -9.69 10.02
C HIS A 115 -11.47 -9.40 11.52
N ALA A 116 -11.77 -10.40 12.35
CA ALA A 116 -11.71 -10.29 13.80
C ALA A 116 -10.30 -9.84 14.26
N GLY A 117 -10.22 -8.75 15.02
CA GLY A 117 -8.98 -8.14 15.49
C GLY A 117 -8.65 -6.79 14.85
N TYR A 118 -9.38 -6.38 13.81
CA TYR A 118 -9.39 -4.99 13.35
C TYR A 118 -10.49 -4.20 14.08
N ASP A 119 -10.10 -3.11 14.74
CA ASP A 119 -11.04 -2.17 15.34
C ASP A 119 -11.32 -1.00 14.38
N LEU A 120 -12.59 -0.83 14.03
CA LEU A 120 -13.06 0.26 13.16
C LEU A 120 -13.88 1.27 13.96
N SER A 121 -13.56 2.54 13.82
CA SER A 121 -14.38 3.63 14.35
C SER A 121 -15.28 4.18 13.24
N TYR A 122 -16.55 3.81 13.27
CA TYR A 122 -17.55 4.36 12.35
C TYR A 122 -18.10 5.70 12.85
N HIS A 123 -18.61 6.50 11.92
CA HIS A 123 -19.34 7.70 12.30
C HIS A 123 -20.58 7.33 13.10
N SER A 124 -20.90 8.11 14.15
CA SER A 124 -22.12 7.89 14.92
C SER A 124 -23.34 8.07 14.01
N LEU A 125 -24.20 7.05 13.93
CA LEU A 125 -25.49 7.14 13.23
C LEU A 125 -26.52 7.95 14.03
N SER A 126 -26.24 8.23 15.30
CA SER A 126 -27.06 9.11 16.14
C SER A 126 -26.44 10.51 16.14
N PRO A 127 -26.95 11.47 15.36
CA PRO A 127 -26.49 12.85 15.44
C PRO A 127 -26.77 13.39 16.85
N LYS A 128 -25.80 14.11 17.41
CA LYS A 128 -25.98 14.88 18.64
C LYS A 128 -25.78 16.36 18.33
N GLN A 129 -26.57 17.21 18.97
CA GLN A 129 -26.28 18.63 19.00
C GLN A 129 -25.05 18.84 19.88
N VAL A 130 -24.04 19.49 19.32
CA VAL A 130 -22.83 19.89 20.02
C VAL A 130 -22.91 21.40 20.16
N ASP A 131 -22.66 21.91 21.36
CA ASP A 131 -22.62 23.35 21.60
C ASP A 131 -21.51 23.99 20.75
N ASP A 132 -21.80 25.12 20.12
CA ASP A 132 -20.86 25.83 19.24
C ASP A 132 -19.56 26.23 19.97
N SER A 133 -19.59 26.40 21.30
CA SER A 133 -18.40 26.61 22.13
C SER A 133 -17.37 25.48 22.03
N TYR A 134 -17.80 24.25 21.68
CA TYR A 134 -16.91 23.12 21.45
C TYR A 134 -16.41 23.00 20.01
N ARG A 135 -16.87 23.85 19.09
CA ARG A 135 -16.42 23.79 17.70
C ARG A 135 -14.96 24.22 17.55
N CYS A 136 -14.55 25.21 18.33
CA CYS A 136 -13.23 25.83 18.21
C CYS A 136 -12.40 25.68 19.49
N VAL A 137 -11.10 25.96 19.34
CA VAL A 137 -10.14 26.05 20.44
C VAL A 137 -9.15 27.16 20.14
N THR A 138 -8.81 27.94 21.15
CA THR A 138 -7.75 28.94 21.03
C THR A 138 -6.39 28.26 21.14
N ILE A 139 -5.57 28.40 20.12
CA ILE A 139 -4.20 27.91 20.05
C ILE A 139 -3.26 29.11 20.22
N GLY A 140 -2.36 29.04 21.20
CA GLY A 140 -1.41 30.10 21.53
C GLY A 140 -1.25 30.24 23.03
N GLY A 141 -0.01 30.14 23.52
CA GLY A 141 0.33 30.36 24.93
C GLY A 141 0.66 31.83 25.23
N PRO A 142 1.11 32.15 26.46
CA PRO A 142 1.46 33.51 26.87
C PRO A 142 2.55 34.19 26.02
N GLN A 143 3.38 33.40 25.32
CA GLN A 143 4.45 33.87 24.44
C GLN A 143 3.99 34.08 22.98
N CYS A 144 2.75 33.71 22.65
CA CYS A 144 2.22 33.83 21.30
C CYS A 144 1.66 35.23 21.06
N GLY A 145 2.31 36.00 20.18
CA GLY A 145 1.84 37.34 19.81
C GLY A 145 0.55 37.36 18.98
N GLN A 146 0.18 36.22 18.37
CA GLN A 146 -0.99 36.09 17.51
C GLN A 146 -1.73 34.77 17.78
N PRO A 147 -2.48 34.65 18.89
CA PRO A 147 -3.29 33.46 19.15
C PRO A 147 -4.34 33.24 18.07
N TYR A 148 -4.59 31.98 17.73
CA TYR A 148 -5.54 31.60 16.68
C TYR A 148 -6.75 30.87 17.26
N HIS A 149 -7.96 31.35 16.96
CA HIS A 149 -9.20 30.67 17.32
C HIS A 149 -9.57 29.64 16.25
N SER A 150 -8.95 28.47 16.36
CA SER A 150 -8.98 27.41 15.36
C SER A 150 -10.22 26.52 15.48
N SER A 151 -10.79 26.11 14.36
CA SER A 151 -11.71 24.96 14.34
C SER A 151 -11.00 23.71 14.84
N ARG A 152 -11.70 22.83 15.56
CA ARG A 152 -11.17 21.49 15.90
C ARG A 152 -11.10 20.57 14.69
N PHE A 153 -11.89 20.86 13.67
CA PHE A 153 -11.91 20.15 12.40
C PHE A 153 -11.22 20.98 11.32
N ASN A 154 -10.06 20.53 10.86
CA ASN A 154 -9.23 21.20 9.84
C ASN A 154 -8.88 20.24 8.70
N ILE A 155 -8.44 20.78 7.56
CA ILE A 155 -8.00 19.96 6.42
C ILE A 155 -6.53 19.55 6.64
N SER A 156 -6.28 18.24 6.67
CA SER A 156 -4.95 17.66 6.89
C SER A 156 -3.96 17.91 5.75
N SER A 157 -2.67 17.73 6.06
CA SER A 157 -1.54 18.13 5.23
C SER A 157 -1.45 17.34 3.92
N MET A 158 -1.54 18.02 2.78
CA MET A 158 -1.30 17.45 1.45
C MET A 158 -0.54 18.45 0.58
N SER A 159 0.69 18.12 0.21
CA SER A 159 1.57 19.05 -0.49
C SER A 159 1.14 19.31 -1.94
N PHE A 160 1.34 20.54 -2.42
CA PHE A 160 1.35 20.83 -3.84
C PHE A 160 2.43 20.01 -4.56
N GLY A 161 2.03 19.30 -5.61
CA GLY A 161 2.83 18.29 -6.32
C GLY A 161 2.47 16.85 -5.97
N ALA A 162 1.87 16.61 -4.79
CA ALA A 162 1.22 15.33 -4.47
C ALA A 162 -0.25 15.35 -4.90
N ILE A 163 -0.93 16.49 -4.70
CA ILE A 163 -2.27 16.77 -5.23
C ILE A 163 -2.22 17.94 -6.22
N SER A 164 -3.24 18.04 -7.08
CA SER A 164 -3.32 19.07 -8.11
C SER A 164 -3.61 20.46 -7.53
N GLY A 165 -3.22 21.51 -8.27
CA GLY A 165 -3.55 22.89 -7.89
C GLY A 165 -5.06 23.15 -7.75
N LYS A 166 -5.88 22.50 -8.59
CA LYS A 166 -7.35 22.55 -8.49
C LYS A 166 -7.88 21.95 -7.19
N ALA A 167 -7.31 20.84 -6.73
CA ALA A 167 -7.66 20.26 -5.44
C ALA A 167 -7.32 21.22 -4.30
N ILE A 168 -6.14 21.85 -4.34
CA ILE A 168 -5.73 22.84 -3.33
C ILE A 168 -6.67 24.05 -3.32
N GLN A 169 -7.02 24.60 -4.49
CA GLN A 169 -7.97 25.71 -4.60
C GLN A 169 -9.31 25.36 -3.95
N ALA A 170 -9.85 24.16 -4.27
CA ALA A 170 -11.12 23.70 -3.72
C ALA A 170 -11.06 23.53 -2.19
N LEU A 171 -9.98 22.95 -1.68
CA LEU A 171 -9.74 22.79 -0.24
C LEU A 171 -9.63 24.16 0.46
N ASN A 172 -8.89 25.12 -0.10
CA ASN A 172 -8.74 26.44 0.50
C ASN A 172 -10.05 27.24 0.49
N LEU A 173 -10.83 27.13 -0.59
CA LEU A 173 -12.16 27.73 -0.67
C LEU A 173 -13.09 27.12 0.39
N GLY A 174 -13.07 25.80 0.56
CA GLY A 174 -13.80 25.10 1.61
C GLY A 174 -13.37 25.55 3.00
N ALA A 175 -12.06 25.70 3.23
CA ALA A 175 -11.48 26.22 4.46
C ALA A 175 -12.06 27.58 4.84
N LYS A 176 -12.05 28.51 3.88
CA LYS A 176 -12.62 29.85 4.06
C LYS A 176 -14.12 29.83 4.36
N GLN A 177 -14.89 29.07 3.59
CA GLN A 177 -16.34 29.02 3.75
C GLN A 177 -16.74 28.33 5.06
N GLY A 178 -15.99 27.31 5.46
CA GLY A 178 -16.26 26.51 6.65
C GLY A 178 -15.63 27.06 7.93
N GLY A 179 -14.84 28.14 7.87
CA GLY A 179 -14.16 28.70 9.03
C GLY A 179 -13.21 27.70 9.70
N PHE A 180 -12.48 26.92 8.90
CA PHE A 180 -11.42 26.04 9.36
C PHE A 180 -10.13 26.28 8.57
N ALA A 181 -9.00 25.83 9.07
CA ALA A 181 -7.71 25.99 8.43
C ALA A 181 -7.38 24.83 7.48
N GLN A 182 -6.58 25.12 6.47
CA GLN A 182 -5.95 24.11 5.61
C GLN A 182 -4.46 23.99 5.92
N VAL A 183 -4.00 22.77 6.17
CA VAL A 183 -2.57 22.49 6.30
C VAL A 183 -1.94 22.33 4.91
N THR A 184 -0.87 23.08 4.62
CA THR A 184 -0.28 23.18 3.27
C THR A 184 0.44 21.91 2.79
N GLY A 185 0.85 21.05 3.74
CA GLY A 185 1.86 20.03 3.48
C GLY A 185 3.27 20.61 3.34
N GLU A 186 4.26 19.72 3.24
CA GLU A 186 5.68 20.08 3.19
C GLU A 186 6.10 20.86 1.94
N GLY A 187 5.25 20.98 0.92
CA GLY A 187 5.60 21.53 -0.40
C GLY A 187 5.68 23.05 -0.47
N GLY A 188 5.59 23.75 0.65
CA GLY A 188 5.50 25.22 0.69
C GLY A 188 4.09 25.75 0.36
N ILE A 189 3.96 27.08 0.41
CA ILE A 189 2.70 27.79 0.12
C ILE A 189 2.63 28.10 -1.38
N SER A 190 1.85 27.31 -2.12
CA SER A 190 1.62 27.56 -3.55
C SER A 190 0.63 28.71 -3.80
N PRO A 191 0.61 29.32 -5.02
CA PRO A 191 -0.37 30.33 -5.39
C PRO A 191 -1.83 29.84 -5.23
N TYR A 192 -2.06 28.54 -5.38
CA TYR A 192 -3.36 27.90 -5.19
C TYR A 192 -3.88 27.96 -3.76
N HIS A 193 -3.00 27.98 -2.75
CA HIS A 193 -3.39 28.21 -1.35
C HIS A 193 -3.81 29.66 -1.10
N GLN A 194 -3.22 30.59 -1.85
CA GLN A 194 -3.40 32.02 -1.62
C GLN A 194 -4.67 32.57 -2.27
N GLN A 195 -5.09 31.96 -3.38
CA GLN A 195 -6.12 32.49 -4.25
C GLN A 195 -7.46 32.82 -3.57
N HIS A 196 -7.91 32.00 -2.63
CA HIS A 196 -9.22 32.19 -2.00
C HIS A 196 -9.16 32.88 -0.64
N GLY A 197 -7.98 33.00 -0.03
CA GLY A 197 -7.83 33.69 1.26
C GLY A 197 -8.30 32.88 2.46
N GLY A 198 -8.39 31.54 2.37
CA GLY A 198 -8.66 30.69 3.52
C GLY A 198 -7.46 30.60 4.47
N ASP A 199 -7.73 30.37 5.75
CA ASP A 199 -6.69 30.24 6.78
C ASP A 199 -5.79 29.03 6.51
N LEU A 200 -4.49 29.21 6.77
CA LEU A 200 -3.45 28.22 6.53
C LEU A 200 -2.72 27.86 7.81
N VAL A 201 -2.43 26.57 7.94
CA VAL A 201 -1.35 26.07 8.78
C VAL A 201 -0.19 25.75 7.84
N TRP A 202 0.87 26.53 7.91
CA TRP A 202 2.02 26.30 7.05
C TRP A 202 2.90 25.20 7.65
N GLN A 203 2.96 24.07 6.95
CA GLN A 203 3.76 22.93 7.38
C GLN A 203 5.19 23.02 6.82
N ILE A 204 6.17 22.91 7.70
CA ILE A 204 7.60 22.91 7.40
C ILE A 204 8.13 21.50 7.63
N GLY A 205 8.54 20.83 6.56
CA GLY A 205 9.24 19.54 6.60
C GLY A 205 10.75 19.69 6.60
N THR A 206 11.46 18.55 6.58
CA THR A 206 12.93 18.48 6.62
C THR A 206 13.63 19.07 5.40
N GLY A 207 12.94 19.18 4.27
CA GLY A 207 13.42 19.85 3.06
C GLY A 207 13.31 21.38 3.09
N TYR A 208 12.66 21.94 4.11
CA TYR A 208 12.44 23.38 4.30
C TYR A 208 11.85 24.11 3.08
N PHE A 209 11.05 23.43 2.25
CA PHE A 209 10.49 24.03 1.04
C PHE A 209 9.66 25.28 1.35
N GLY A 210 9.82 26.31 0.53
CA GLY A 210 9.25 27.65 0.78
C GLY A 210 10.03 28.50 1.80
N CYS A 211 10.97 27.93 2.55
CA CYS A 211 11.83 28.66 3.49
C CYS A 211 13.28 28.17 3.49
N ARG A 212 13.76 27.65 2.35
CA ARG A 212 15.10 27.07 2.24
C ARG A 212 16.14 28.03 1.67
N THR A 213 17.39 27.75 1.98
CA THR A 213 18.55 28.27 1.26
C THR A 213 18.79 27.45 -0.01
N GLN A 214 19.64 27.96 -0.91
CA GLN A 214 20.04 27.23 -2.12
C GLN A 214 20.69 25.87 -1.78
N ASN A 215 21.40 25.79 -0.64
CA ASN A 215 22.02 24.56 -0.15
C ASN A 215 21.05 23.62 0.61
N GLY A 216 19.75 23.95 0.65
CA GLY A 216 18.71 23.15 1.30
C GLY A 216 18.67 23.23 2.84
N GLY A 217 19.31 24.24 3.42
CA GLY A 217 19.16 24.57 4.85
C GLY A 217 17.99 25.52 5.09
N PHE A 218 17.67 25.80 6.35
CA PHE A 218 16.64 26.78 6.72
C PHE A 218 17.08 28.23 6.45
N SER A 219 16.16 29.07 5.98
CA SER A 219 16.35 30.51 5.74
C SER A 219 15.36 31.33 6.57
N ALA A 220 15.86 32.00 7.62
CA ALA A 220 15.04 32.83 8.50
C ALA A 220 14.32 33.98 7.77
N ALA A 221 15.00 34.63 6.81
CA ALA A 221 14.41 35.72 6.04
C ALA A 221 13.24 35.27 5.16
N LYS A 222 13.35 34.11 4.50
CA LYS A 222 12.24 33.56 3.70
C LYS A 222 11.12 33.05 4.60
N PHE A 223 11.47 32.42 5.71
CA PHE A 223 10.49 32.02 6.72
C PHE A 223 9.67 33.22 7.20
N GLU A 224 10.34 34.29 7.64
CA GLU A 224 9.67 35.50 8.14
C GLU A 224 8.74 36.10 7.08
N HIS A 225 9.19 36.16 5.81
CA HIS A 225 8.37 36.68 4.72
C HIS A 225 7.06 35.90 4.54
N SER A 226 7.12 34.57 4.53
CA SER A 226 5.94 33.71 4.37
C SER A 226 5.08 33.64 5.63
N ALA A 227 5.69 33.59 6.81
CA ALA A 227 4.99 33.51 8.09
C ALA A 227 4.18 34.77 8.42
N ARG A 228 4.61 35.94 7.92
CA ARG A 228 3.89 37.22 8.07
C ARG A 228 2.67 37.37 7.17
N SER A 229 2.38 36.41 6.30
CA SER A 229 1.17 36.45 5.48
C SER A 229 -0.08 36.37 6.35
N ASP A 230 -1.06 37.24 6.08
CA ASP A 230 -2.33 37.26 6.83
C ASP A 230 -3.07 35.92 6.80
N GLN A 231 -2.85 35.08 5.78
CA GLN A 231 -3.45 33.75 5.70
C GLN A 231 -2.78 32.72 6.61
N VAL A 232 -1.51 32.90 6.97
CA VAL A 232 -0.78 31.93 7.80
C VAL A 232 -1.13 32.19 9.25
N LYS A 233 -1.90 31.28 9.85
CA LYS A 233 -2.37 31.40 11.24
C LYS A 233 -1.53 30.58 12.21
N MET A 234 -0.90 29.52 11.73
CA MET A 234 -0.05 28.63 12.51
C MET A 234 1.08 28.06 11.66
N ILE A 235 2.18 27.69 12.33
CA ILE A 235 3.30 26.96 11.75
C ILE A 235 3.30 25.55 12.33
N GLU A 236 3.37 24.54 11.46
CA GLU A 236 3.53 23.15 11.86
C GLU A 236 4.93 22.67 11.47
N LEU A 237 5.79 22.41 12.45
CA LEU A 237 7.08 21.77 12.21
C LEU A 237 6.91 20.25 12.21
N LYS A 238 7.05 19.63 11.04
CA LYS A 238 6.81 18.20 10.86
C LYS A 238 8.07 17.37 11.13
N LEU A 239 8.05 16.62 12.22
CA LEU A 239 9.14 15.70 12.58
C LEU A 239 9.04 14.33 11.87
N SER A 240 7.83 13.85 11.60
CA SER A 240 7.57 12.52 11.01
C SER A 240 6.17 12.44 10.41
N GLN A 241 5.85 11.35 9.70
CA GLN A 241 4.49 11.00 9.28
C GLN A 241 4.21 9.50 9.48
N GLY A 242 2.96 9.16 9.81
CA GLY A 242 2.55 7.78 10.05
C GLY A 242 2.76 6.84 8.85
N ALA A 243 2.64 7.34 7.62
CA ALA A 243 2.78 6.49 6.43
C ALA A 243 4.24 6.07 6.14
N LYS A 244 5.23 6.83 6.62
CA LYS A 244 6.66 6.55 6.40
C LYS A 244 7.51 7.17 7.51
N PRO A 245 7.52 6.56 8.70
CA PRO A 245 8.39 7.04 9.78
C PRO A 245 9.86 6.96 9.35
N ALA A 246 10.65 7.96 9.78
CA ALA A 246 12.09 8.05 9.56
C ALA A 246 12.59 8.18 8.10
N HIS A 247 11.70 8.48 7.14
CA HIS A 247 12.09 8.73 5.74
C HIS A 247 11.67 10.12 5.29
N GLY A 248 12.55 10.78 4.53
CA GLY A 248 12.22 12.04 3.87
C GLY A 248 11.27 11.85 2.67
N GLY A 249 10.70 12.96 2.18
CA GLY A 249 10.07 13.04 0.87
C GLY A 249 11.09 12.85 -0.27
N LEU A 250 10.73 12.08 -1.29
CA LEU A 250 11.32 12.18 -2.62
C LEU A 250 10.25 12.77 -3.54
N LEU A 251 10.57 13.88 -4.20
CA LEU A 251 9.82 14.37 -5.35
C LEU A 251 10.68 14.14 -6.60
N PRO A 252 10.31 13.19 -7.48
CA PRO A 252 11.05 12.92 -8.71
C PRO A 252 11.09 14.14 -9.62
N ALA A 253 12.20 14.33 -10.33
CA ALA A 253 12.44 15.41 -11.29
C ALA A 253 11.32 15.50 -12.34
N SER A 254 10.82 14.34 -12.78
CA SER A 254 9.71 14.24 -13.76
C SER A 254 8.40 14.88 -13.28
N LYS A 255 8.22 15.09 -11.97
CA LYS A 255 7.08 15.78 -11.38
C LYS A 255 7.35 17.24 -11.05
N ILE A 256 8.58 17.72 -11.20
CA ILE A 256 8.94 19.12 -10.92
C ILE A 256 8.61 19.96 -12.16
N THR A 257 7.42 20.57 -12.13
CA THR A 257 7.07 21.63 -13.08
C THR A 257 7.70 22.95 -12.66
N GLU A 258 7.76 23.94 -13.55
CA GLU A 258 8.26 25.29 -13.23
C GLU A 258 7.54 25.90 -12.02
N GLU A 259 6.24 25.66 -11.92
CA GLU A 259 5.42 26.12 -10.80
C GLU A 259 5.82 25.45 -9.48
N ILE A 260 6.09 24.15 -9.50
CA ILE A 260 6.54 23.40 -8.32
C ILE A 260 7.95 23.84 -7.93
N ALA A 261 8.86 23.99 -8.89
CA ALA A 261 10.21 24.49 -8.67
C ALA A 261 10.20 25.86 -7.99
N LYS A 262 9.40 26.79 -8.50
CA LYS A 262 9.23 28.14 -7.93
C LYS A 262 8.61 28.10 -6.54
N THR A 263 7.57 27.29 -6.33
CA THR A 263 6.88 27.17 -5.04
C THR A 263 7.80 26.60 -3.96
N ARG A 264 8.57 25.57 -4.32
CA ARG A 264 9.44 24.85 -3.38
C ARG A 264 10.82 25.48 -3.22
N ASP A 265 11.19 26.40 -4.11
CA ASP A 265 12.52 27.00 -4.22
C ASP A 265 13.59 25.92 -4.46
N VAL A 266 13.39 25.15 -5.53
CA VAL A 266 14.25 24.04 -5.97
C VAL A 266 14.56 24.13 -7.47
N PRO A 267 15.73 23.66 -7.94
CA PRO A 267 16.06 23.66 -9.35
C PRO A 267 15.14 22.74 -10.17
N MET A 268 14.95 23.08 -11.44
CA MET A 268 14.28 22.22 -12.42
C MET A 268 15.20 21.08 -12.86
N GLY A 269 14.61 19.91 -13.15
CA GLY A 269 15.31 18.78 -13.76
C GLY A 269 16.14 17.91 -12.82
N GLU A 270 16.13 18.20 -11.51
CA GLU A 270 16.84 17.41 -10.50
C GLU A 270 15.87 16.75 -9.51
N ASP A 271 16.16 15.53 -9.07
CA ASP A 271 15.37 14.88 -8.04
C ASP A 271 15.46 15.66 -6.73
N CYS A 272 14.32 15.90 -6.10
CA CYS A 272 14.27 16.65 -4.86
C CYS A 272 14.11 15.71 -3.67
N LEU A 273 15.23 15.44 -3.00
CA LEU A 273 15.30 14.63 -1.78
C LEU A 273 15.19 15.51 -0.54
N SER A 274 14.25 15.19 0.33
CA SER A 274 14.19 15.71 1.68
C SER A 274 15.01 14.79 2.60
N PRO A 275 15.84 15.33 3.50
CA PRO A 275 16.55 14.53 4.48
C PRO A 275 15.57 13.77 5.41
N PRO A 276 16.00 12.69 6.08
CA PRO A 276 15.15 11.98 7.04
C PRO A 276 14.90 12.76 8.33
N ALA A 277 15.75 13.76 8.64
CA ALA A 277 15.65 14.60 9.83
C ALA A 277 15.93 16.07 9.49
N HIS A 278 15.46 16.98 10.35
CA HIS A 278 15.79 18.40 10.27
C HIS A 278 17.29 18.61 10.47
N LYS A 279 17.92 19.43 9.62
CA LYS A 279 19.35 19.74 9.72
C LYS A 279 19.67 20.80 10.77
N THR A 280 18.68 21.62 11.15
CA THR A 280 18.89 22.75 12.08
C THR A 280 19.07 22.31 13.53
N PHE A 281 18.63 21.12 13.91
CA PHE A 281 18.74 20.59 15.27
C PHE A 281 18.91 19.07 15.27
N SER A 282 19.55 18.54 16.31
CA SER A 282 19.76 17.10 16.50
C SER A 282 19.30 16.60 17.87
N THR A 283 18.90 17.50 18.77
CA THR A 283 18.48 17.19 20.14
C THR A 283 17.10 17.79 20.42
N PRO A 284 16.36 17.27 21.42
CA PRO A 284 15.10 17.87 21.87
C PRO A 284 15.26 19.34 22.30
N GLU A 285 16.36 19.69 22.96
CA GLU A 285 16.66 21.08 23.33
C GLU A 285 16.88 21.96 22.10
N GLY A 286 17.62 21.48 21.10
CA GLY A 286 17.82 22.18 19.84
C GLY A 286 16.51 22.39 19.07
N LEU A 287 15.58 21.43 19.14
CA LEU A 287 14.22 21.59 18.61
C LEU A 287 13.49 22.75 19.30
N LEU A 288 13.52 22.82 20.63
CA LEU A 288 12.86 23.90 21.38
C LEU A 288 13.49 25.27 21.08
N GLN A 289 14.82 25.34 20.97
CA GLN A 289 15.52 26.56 20.57
C GLN A 289 15.12 27.00 19.16
N PHE A 290 14.98 26.05 18.23
CA PHE A 290 14.51 26.33 16.88
C PHE A 290 13.06 26.83 16.90
N ILE A 291 12.17 26.21 17.67
CA ILE A 291 10.78 26.67 17.84
C ILE A 291 10.71 28.07 18.44
N GLN A 292 11.62 28.43 19.34
CA GLN A 292 11.71 29.78 19.89
C GLN A 292 12.23 30.81 18.87
N GLN A 293 13.02 30.37 17.88
CA GLN A 293 13.52 31.22 16.80
C GLN A 293 12.44 31.54 15.75
N LEU A 294 11.52 30.59 15.50
CA LEU A 294 10.39 30.74 14.56
C LEU A 294 9.36 31.75 15.09
#